data_AF-A0A2G6DVK1-F1
#
_entry.id   AF-A0A2G6DVK1-F1
#
_cell.length_a   1.000
_cell.length_b   1.000
_cell.length_c   1.000
_cell.angle_alpha   90.00
_cell.angle_beta   90.00
_cell.angle_gamma   90.00
#
_symmetry.space_group_name_H-M   'P 1'
#
loop_
_entity.id
_entity.type
_entity.pdbx_description
1 polymer ?
#
loop_
_entity_poly.entity_id
_entity_poly.type
_entity_poly.pdbx_seq_one_letter_code
_entity_poly.pdbx_strand_id
1 'polypeptide(L)'
;MDLLALDHNWSDADTALRIVSQAGGAYAGAAFHCYDGDVSAQAKIPPATAGVWTTECSGGDWATSYPDNLAWGATNMLIGALRNGSSAVMWWNIAEYHLLAHAGRFIPRGSVRVGSAARARSGVDSVAFHTPDDRIVLLALNPAGTTRRILIRHNGREVRQAIPARSLATFSWPR
;
A
#
# COMPACT_ATOMS: atom_id res chain seq x y z
N MET A 1 19.89 -14.67 -4.83
CA MET A 1 19.01 -14.68 -3.65
C MET A 1 19.26 -13.39 -2.94
N ASP A 2 18.19 -12.64 -2.67
CA ASP A 2 18.30 -11.32 -2.05
C ASP A 2 18.11 -11.45 -0.54
N LEU A 3 18.84 -10.65 0.23
CA LEU A 3 18.70 -10.58 1.69
C LEU A 3 17.98 -9.28 2.06
N LEU A 4 17.01 -9.40 2.97
CA LEU A 4 16.30 -8.25 3.55
C LEU A 4 16.71 -8.09 5.01
N ALA A 5 16.93 -6.86 5.43
CA ALA A 5 17.24 -6.49 6.81
C ALA A 5 15.96 -6.38 7.67
N LEU A 6 16.16 -6.46 8.98
CA LEU A 6 15.14 -6.32 10.03
C LEU A 6 14.12 -7.46 10.11
N ASP A 7 13.13 -7.47 9.21
CA ASP A 7 11.94 -8.35 9.26
C ASP A 7 11.18 -8.28 10.60
N HIS A 8 10.83 -7.04 10.98
CA HIS A 8 10.15 -6.71 12.24
C HIS A 8 9.32 -5.43 12.08
N ASN A 9 8.76 -4.93 13.18
CA ASN A 9 7.76 -3.85 13.17
C ASN A 9 8.25 -2.51 12.62
N TRP A 10 7.30 -1.69 12.15
CA TRP A 10 7.56 -0.31 11.73
C TRP A 10 8.18 0.57 12.84
N SER A 11 7.92 0.27 14.11
CA SER A 11 8.55 0.95 15.25
C SER A 11 10.08 0.81 15.29
N ASP A 12 10.63 -0.22 14.64
CA ASP A 12 12.08 -0.48 14.56
C ASP A 12 12.75 0.06 13.28
N ALA A 13 12.10 0.97 12.55
CA ALA A 13 12.62 1.49 11.28
C ALA A 13 14.00 2.16 11.37
N ASP A 14 14.38 2.74 12.51
CA ASP A 14 15.73 3.28 12.70
C ASP A 14 16.79 2.17 12.76
N THR A 15 16.44 1.00 13.29
CA THR A 15 17.32 -0.18 13.26
C THR A 15 17.50 -0.68 11.84
N ALA A 16 16.42 -0.77 11.05
CA ALA A 16 16.51 -1.12 9.63
C ALA A 16 17.41 -0.15 8.86
N LEU A 17 17.20 1.16 9.03
CA LEU A 17 18.01 2.20 8.38
C LEU A 17 19.49 2.04 8.71
N ARG A 18 19.82 1.83 9.99
CA ARG A 18 21.21 1.61 10.43
C ARG A 18 21.84 0.41 9.75
N ILE A 19 21.14 -0.74 9.70
CA ILE A 19 21.65 -1.98 9.08
C ILE A 19 21.92 -1.75 7.59
N VAL A 20 20.94 -1.24 6.83
CA VAL A 20 21.11 -1.06 5.37
C VAL A 20 22.19 -0.02 5.04
N SER A 21 22.37 1.00 5.88
CA SER A 21 23.37 2.06 5.67
C SER A 21 24.80 1.59 5.94
N GLN A 22 24.99 0.68 6.90
CA GLN A 22 26.32 0.22 7.33
C GLN A 22 26.80 -1.02 6.58
N ALA A 23 25.89 -1.80 6.00
CA ALA A 23 26.20 -3.09 5.39
C ALA A 23 26.74 -3.01 3.95
N GLY A 24 27.03 -1.81 3.42
CA GLY A 24 27.71 -1.63 2.13
C GLY A 24 27.01 -2.28 0.93
N GLY A 25 25.66 -2.37 0.95
CA GLY A 25 24.89 -3.00 -0.12
C GLY A 25 24.70 -4.52 0.02
N ALA A 26 25.06 -5.13 1.15
CA ALA A 26 24.83 -6.57 1.39
C ALA A 26 23.33 -6.96 1.44
N TYR A 27 22.44 -5.99 1.68
CA TYR A 27 20.99 -6.19 1.70
C TYR A 27 20.34 -5.50 0.50
N ALA A 28 19.40 -6.19 -0.15
CA ALA A 28 18.57 -5.61 -1.19
C ALA A 28 17.58 -4.57 -0.62
N GLY A 29 17.27 -4.69 0.67
CA GLY A 29 16.59 -3.64 1.43
C GLY A 29 16.10 -4.09 2.79
N ALA A 30 15.00 -3.53 3.27
CA ALA A 30 14.44 -3.83 4.58
C ALA A 30 13.03 -4.42 4.49
N ALA A 31 12.73 -5.36 5.39
CA ALA A 31 11.43 -5.98 5.56
C ALA A 31 10.74 -5.47 6.83
N PHE A 32 9.42 -5.23 6.74
CA PHE A 32 8.61 -4.68 7.82
C PHE A 32 7.34 -5.47 8.09
N HIS A 33 6.97 -5.54 9.37
CA HIS A 33 5.70 -6.05 9.89
C HIS A 33 4.82 -4.92 10.42
N CYS A 34 3.53 -5.19 10.58
CA CYS A 34 2.52 -4.19 10.90
C CYS A 34 2.12 -4.08 12.38
N TYR A 35 2.71 -4.89 13.26
CA TYR A 35 2.17 -5.11 14.62
C TYR A 35 2.40 -3.93 15.56
N ASP A 36 3.37 -3.07 15.25
CA ASP A 36 3.68 -1.88 16.03
C ASP A 36 4.29 -0.76 15.15
N GLY A 37 4.07 0.49 15.55
CA GLY A 37 4.49 1.68 14.82
C GLY A 37 3.55 2.12 13.68
N ASP A 38 4.02 3.09 12.89
CA ASP A 38 3.27 3.70 11.80
C ASP A 38 3.87 3.36 10.43
N VAL A 39 3.04 3.04 9.45
CA VAL A 39 3.46 2.63 8.10
C VAL A 39 4.33 3.67 7.38
N SER A 40 4.28 4.94 7.75
CA SER A 40 5.18 5.97 7.19
C SER A 40 6.62 5.79 7.62
N ALA A 41 6.90 5.08 8.72
CA ALA A 41 8.24 4.87 9.23
C ALA A 41 9.14 4.13 8.24
N GLN A 42 8.59 3.21 7.43
CA GLN A 42 9.37 2.49 6.43
C GLN A 42 9.93 3.43 5.32
N ALA A 43 9.34 4.63 5.13
CA ALA A 43 9.85 5.63 4.19
C ALA A 43 11.18 6.24 4.62
N LYS A 44 11.66 5.95 5.84
CA LYS A 44 13.03 6.27 6.28
C LYS A 44 14.09 5.56 5.45
N ILE A 45 13.77 4.42 4.83
CA ILE A 45 14.70 3.69 3.96
C ILE A 45 14.79 4.44 2.62
N PRO A 46 15.96 5.01 2.25
CA PRO A 46 16.05 5.77 1.02
C PRO A 46 15.96 4.83 -0.20
N PRO A 47 15.08 5.11 -1.18
CA PRO A 47 14.92 4.24 -2.35
C PRO A 47 16.16 4.21 -3.24
N ALA A 48 17.06 5.19 -3.12
CA ALA A 48 18.35 5.21 -3.81
C ALA A 48 19.36 4.20 -3.24
N THR A 49 19.14 3.71 -2.02
CA THR A 49 20.07 2.83 -1.31
C THR A 49 19.56 1.40 -1.12
N ALA A 50 18.24 1.24 -0.94
CA ALA A 50 17.63 -0.04 -0.61
C ALA A 50 16.14 -0.04 -0.95
N GLY A 51 15.59 -1.22 -1.23
CA GLY A 51 14.15 -1.42 -1.35
C GLY A 51 13.45 -1.56 0.01
N VAL A 52 12.12 -1.60 -0.02
CA VAL A 52 11.26 -1.84 1.14
C VAL A 52 10.28 -2.95 0.79
N TRP A 53 10.05 -3.87 1.71
CA TRP A 53 9.04 -4.92 1.61
C TRP A 53 8.21 -4.96 2.89
N THR A 54 6.90 -5.12 2.76
CA THR A 54 6.02 -5.35 3.90
C THR A 54 5.67 -6.82 3.89
N THR A 55 6.31 -7.58 4.78
CA THR A 55 6.38 -9.05 4.70
C THR A 55 5.34 -9.73 5.57
N GLU A 56 4.78 -9.04 6.56
CA GLU A 56 3.82 -9.67 7.45
C GLU A 56 2.82 -8.70 8.08
N CYS A 57 1.59 -9.18 8.19
CA CYS A 57 0.55 -8.64 9.06
C CYS A 57 -0.52 -9.72 9.27
N SER A 58 -1.22 -9.67 10.39
CA SER A 58 -2.36 -10.56 10.65
C SER A 58 -3.46 -9.86 11.43
N GLY A 59 -4.70 -10.25 11.17
CA GLY A 59 -5.80 -10.07 12.10
C GLY A 59 -5.91 -11.22 13.09
N GLY A 60 -6.78 -11.05 14.08
CA GLY A 60 -7.11 -12.07 15.07
C GLY A 60 -8.20 -11.62 16.03
N ASP A 61 -8.44 -12.37 17.10
CA ASP A 61 -9.56 -12.15 18.02
C ASP A 61 -9.51 -10.81 18.78
N TRP A 62 -8.37 -10.11 18.75
CA TRP A 62 -8.21 -8.76 19.28
C TRP A 62 -8.83 -7.67 18.39
N ALA A 63 -9.18 -7.99 17.14
CA ALA A 63 -9.79 -7.06 16.18
C ALA A 63 -10.82 -7.80 15.31
N THR A 64 -12.06 -7.91 15.79
CA THR A 64 -13.11 -8.75 15.17
C THR A 64 -14.02 -8.01 14.18
N SER A 65 -13.91 -6.68 14.09
CA SER A 65 -14.75 -5.86 13.22
C SER A 65 -14.27 -5.86 11.77
N TYR A 66 -14.95 -6.59 10.90
CA TYR A 66 -14.61 -6.65 9.47
C TYR A 66 -14.50 -5.27 8.80
N PRO A 67 -15.46 -4.32 8.95
CA PRO A 67 -15.37 -3.03 8.28
C PRO A 67 -14.17 -2.20 8.75
N ASP A 68 -13.82 -2.29 10.04
CA ASP A 68 -12.69 -1.55 10.60
C ASP A 68 -11.36 -2.17 10.14
N ASN A 69 -11.27 -3.51 10.11
CA ASN A 69 -10.11 -4.23 9.59
C ASN A 69 -9.90 -3.98 8.09
N LEU A 70 -10.97 -3.97 7.29
CA LEU A 70 -10.90 -3.62 5.87
C LEU A 70 -10.36 -2.20 5.69
N ALA A 71 -10.88 -1.23 6.44
CA ALA A 71 -10.44 0.16 6.35
C ALA A 71 -8.99 0.31 6.80
N TRP A 72 -8.59 -0.30 7.91
CA TRP A 72 -7.23 -0.25 8.43
C TRP A 72 -6.25 -0.95 7.49
N GLY A 73 -6.56 -2.16 7.00
CA GLY A 73 -5.69 -2.92 6.11
C GLY A 73 -5.54 -2.25 4.74
N ALA A 74 -6.61 -1.65 4.20
CA ALA A 74 -6.51 -0.84 2.98
C ALA A 74 -5.66 0.42 3.19
N THR A 75 -5.80 1.08 4.34
CA THR A 75 -5.05 2.30 4.68
C THR A 75 -3.57 2.02 4.86
N ASN A 76 -3.22 1.00 5.65
CA ASN A 76 -1.85 0.76 6.08
C ASN A 76 -1.15 -0.22 5.15
N MET A 77 -1.68 -1.44 5.01
CA MET A 77 -0.99 -2.50 4.28
C MET A 77 -1.05 -2.31 2.77
N LEU A 78 -2.15 -1.81 2.19
CA LEU A 78 -2.20 -1.56 0.74
C LEU A 78 -1.74 -0.15 0.39
N ILE A 79 -2.57 0.86 0.63
CA ILE A 79 -2.33 2.22 0.12
C ILE A 79 -1.10 2.84 0.80
N GLY A 80 -1.00 2.71 2.12
CA GLY A 80 0.08 3.26 2.93
C GLY A 80 1.44 2.66 2.58
N ALA A 81 1.57 1.34 2.68
CA ALA A 81 2.83 0.66 2.42
C ALA A 81 3.32 0.91 0.98
N LEU A 82 2.45 0.82 -0.02
CA LEU A 82 2.82 1.06 -1.42
C LEU A 82 3.19 2.53 -1.67
N ARG A 83 2.54 3.48 -1.00
CA ARG A 83 2.92 4.91 -1.07
C ARG A 83 4.26 5.18 -0.39
N ASN A 84 4.55 4.48 0.70
CA ASN A 84 5.77 4.61 1.49
C ASN A 84 6.89 3.68 0.99
N GLY A 85 6.93 3.36 -0.31
CA GLY A 85 8.07 2.72 -0.96
C GLY A 85 8.08 1.19 -0.93
N SER A 86 7.08 0.54 -0.31
CA SER A 86 7.03 -0.92 -0.31
C SER A 86 6.82 -1.46 -1.72
N SER A 87 7.65 -2.42 -2.11
CA SER A 87 7.61 -3.10 -3.42
C SER A 87 6.66 -4.29 -3.42
N ALA A 88 6.32 -4.82 -2.25
CA ALA A 88 5.36 -5.90 -2.08
C ALA A 88 4.72 -5.86 -0.69
N VAL A 89 3.49 -6.37 -0.62
CA VAL A 89 2.71 -6.45 0.61
C VAL A 89 2.27 -7.90 0.77
N MET A 90 2.62 -8.49 1.91
CA MET A 90 2.32 -9.87 2.25
C MET A 90 1.56 -9.90 3.58
N TRP A 91 0.51 -10.70 3.61
CA TRP A 91 -0.26 -11.01 4.83
C TRP A 91 0.09 -12.42 5.29
N TRP A 92 0.05 -12.64 6.59
CA TRP A 92 0.33 -13.95 7.18
C TRP A 92 -0.75 -14.98 6.82
N ASN A 93 -2.03 -14.56 6.75
CA ASN A 93 -3.15 -15.47 6.53
C ASN A 93 -4.13 -14.96 5.45
N ILE A 94 -5.11 -15.80 5.09
CA ILE A 94 -6.09 -15.54 4.01
C ILE A 94 -7.34 -14.79 4.48
N ALA A 95 -7.52 -14.52 5.77
CA ALA A 95 -8.71 -13.83 6.29
C ALA A 95 -8.86 -12.44 5.66
N GLU A 96 -7.75 -11.83 5.24
CA GLU A 96 -7.69 -10.53 4.56
C GLU A 96 -7.69 -10.64 3.02
N TYR A 97 -8.13 -11.78 2.47
CA TYR A 97 -8.11 -12.05 1.02
C TYR A 97 -8.77 -10.96 0.17
N HIS A 98 -9.84 -10.32 0.66
CA HIS A 98 -10.52 -9.24 -0.05
C HIS A 98 -9.56 -8.08 -0.38
N LEU A 99 -8.68 -7.71 0.54
CA LEU A 99 -7.67 -6.67 0.33
C LEU A 99 -6.66 -7.12 -0.74
N LEU A 100 -6.14 -8.34 -0.61
CA LEU A 100 -5.20 -8.91 -1.57
C LEU A 100 -5.80 -9.00 -2.98
N ALA A 101 -7.07 -9.36 -3.11
CA ALA A 101 -7.76 -9.47 -4.40
C ALA A 101 -7.91 -8.11 -5.12
N HIS A 102 -8.10 -7.02 -4.37
CA HIS A 102 -8.17 -5.67 -4.93
C HIS A 102 -6.86 -5.23 -5.61
N ALA A 103 -5.71 -5.69 -5.11
CA ALA A 103 -4.39 -5.35 -5.64
C ALA A 103 -3.83 -6.43 -6.58
N GLY A 104 -3.70 -7.68 -6.10
CA GLY A 104 -2.99 -8.76 -6.78
C GLY A 104 -3.58 -9.15 -8.13
N ARG A 105 -4.89 -8.97 -8.35
CA ARG A 105 -5.53 -9.22 -9.65
C ARG A 105 -5.17 -8.17 -10.70
N PHE A 106 -4.92 -6.93 -10.28
CA PHE A 106 -4.84 -5.77 -11.19
C PHE A 106 -3.45 -5.15 -11.28
N ILE A 107 -2.56 -5.41 -10.32
CA ILE A 107 -1.23 -4.83 -10.24
C ILE A 107 -0.20 -5.96 -10.41
N PRO A 108 0.09 -6.40 -11.63
CA PRO A 108 1.08 -7.45 -11.87
C PRO A 108 2.49 -6.98 -11.54
N ARG A 109 3.41 -7.93 -11.40
CA ARG A 109 4.85 -7.65 -11.23
C ARG A 109 5.35 -6.73 -12.34
N GLY A 110 6.17 -5.75 -11.98
CA GLY A 110 6.70 -4.74 -12.91
C GLY A 110 5.82 -3.50 -13.03
N SER A 111 4.65 -3.46 -12.38
CA SER A 111 3.87 -2.22 -12.26
C SER A 111 4.65 -1.15 -11.50
N VAL A 112 4.57 0.09 -11.96
CA VAL A 112 5.27 1.24 -11.38
C VAL A 112 4.25 2.18 -10.76
N ARG A 113 4.48 2.57 -9.50
CA ARG A 113 3.61 3.55 -8.84
C ARG A 113 3.72 4.91 -9.55
N VAL A 114 2.57 5.51 -9.86
CA VAL A 114 2.49 6.87 -10.41
C VAL A 114 1.89 7.83 -9.40
N GLY A 115 2.07 9.13 -9.61
CA GLY A 115 1.48 10.14 -8.74
C GLY A 115 -0.05 10.15 -8.80
N SER A 116 -0.71 10.27 -7.65
CA SER A 116 -2.17 10.49 -7.57
C SER A 116 -2.47 11.50 -6.47
N ALA A 117 -3.05 12.66 -6.83
CA ALA A 117 -3.37 13.72 -5.87
C ALA A 117 -4.75 13.48 -5.22
N ALA A 118 -4.81 12.67 -4.17
CA ALA A 118 -6.10 12.32 -3.54
C ALA A 118 -6.35 12.96 -2.16
N ARG A 119 -5.31 13.41 -1.45
CA ARG A 119 -5.41 13.47 0.02
C ARG A 119 -6.19 14.63 0.65
N ALA A 120 -6.46 15.74 -0.03
CA ALA A 120 -6.84 16.96 0.70
C ALA A 120 -8.33 17.37 0.64
N ARG A 121 -9.18 16.84 -0.27
CA ARG A 121 -10.54 17.39 -0.47
C ARG A 121 -11.70 16.40 -0.46
N SER A 122 -11.46 15.11 -0.73
CA SER A 122 -12.55 14.12 -0.91
C SER A 122 -12.79 13.22 0.32
N GLY A 123 -11.82 13.13 1.23
CA GLY A 123 -11.83 12.11 2.30
C GLY A 123 -11.63 10.68 1.77
N VAL A 124 -11.08 10.54 0.56
CA VAL A 124 -10.76 9.25 -0.07
C VAL A 124 -9.25 9.13 -0.21
N ASP A 125 -8.70 8.02 0.27
CA ASP A 125 -7.27 7.71 0.12
C ASP A 125 -7.04 6.85 -1.12
N SER A 126 -5.91 7.01 -1.83
CA SER A 126 -5.72 6.30 -3.10
C SER A 126 -4.27 6.08 -3.53
N VAL A 127 -3.97 5.00 -4.23
CA VAL A 127 -2.67 4.80 -4.88
C VAL A 127 -2.89 4.37 -6.32
N ALA A 128 -2.04 4.86 -7.23
CA ALA A 128 -2.15 4.59 -8.65
C ALA A 128 -0.87 3.94 -9.20
N PHE A 129 -1.03 3.10 -10.21
CA PHE A 129 0.04 2.37 -10.87
C PHE A 129 -0.11 2.43 -12.39
N HIS A 130 1.02 2.48 -13.09
CA HIS A 130 1.13 2.12 -14.50
C HIS A 130 1.61 0.67 -14.60
N THR A 131 0.86 -0.16 -15.29
CA THR A 131 1.13 -1.59 -15.43
C THR A 131 1.96 -1.88 -16.68
N PRO A 132 2.66 -3.03 -16.76
CA PRO A 132 3.44 -3.42 -17.95
C PRO A 132 2.61 -3.59 -19.23
N ASP A 133 1.31 -3.87 -19.12
CA ASP A 133 0.36 -3.95 -20.24
C ASP A 133 -0.29 -2.59 -20.58
N ASP A 134 0.37 -1.50 -20.19
CA ASP A 134 0.03 -0.10 -20.50
C ASP A 134 -1.36 0.35 -19.99
N ARG A 135 -1.71 -0.07 -18.78
CA ARG A 135 -2.93 0.36 -18.09
C ARG A 135 -2.59 1.25 -16.90
N ILE A 136 -3.53 2.11 -16.54
CA ILE A 136 -3.55 2.75 -15.22
C ILE A 136 -4.48 1.96 -14.31
N VAL A 137 -4.02 1.69 -13.10
CA VAL A 137 -4.80 1.08 -12.02
C VAL A 137 -4.83 2.03 -10.84
N LEU A 138 -6.01 2.29 -10.30
CA LEU A 138 -6.23 3.15 -9.13
C LEU A 138 -6.97 2.35 -8.06
N LEU A 139 -6.33 2.20 -6.90
CA LEU A 139 -6.98 1.76 -5.67
C LEU A 139 -7.50 3.00 -4.94
N ALA A 140 -8.76 3.00 -4.53
CA ALA A 140 -9.37 4.12 -3.82
C ALA A 140 -10.20 3.63 -2.63
N LEU A 141 -9.85 4.09 -1.43
CA LEU A 141 -10.49 3.75 -0.16
C LEU A 141 -11.38 4.91 0.31
N ASN A 142 -12.65 4.62 0.56
CA ASN A 142 -13.54 5.49 1.32
C ASN A 142 -13.75 4.91 2.73
N PRO A 143 -13.07 5.43 3.76
CA PRO A 143 -13.26 4.96 5.13
C PRO A 143 -14.51 5.54 5.80
N ALA A 144 -15.17 6.53 5.20
CA ALA A 144 -16.32 7.21 5.81
C ALA A 144 -17.56 6.31 5.83
N GLY A 145 -18.46 6.58 6.80
CA GLY A 145 -19.78 5.95 6.88
C GLY A 145 -20.78 6.42 5.81
N THR A 146 -20.36 7.28 4.87
CA THR A 146 -21.19 7.80 3.79
C THR A 146 -20.47 7.67 2.45
N THR A 147 -21.24 7.56 1.36
CA THR A 147 -20.71 7.54 0.00
C THR A 147 -19.95 8.82 -0.31
N ARG A 148 -18.73 8.69 -0.87
CA ARG A 148 -17.93 9.81 -1.34
C ARG A 148 -17.89 9.81 -2.86
N ARG A 149 -18.00 10.99 -3.46
CA ARG A 149 -17.84 11.16 -4.91
C ARG A 149 -16.45 11.69 -5.20
N ILE A 150 -15.77 11.05 -6.16
CA ILE A 150 -14.47 11.49 -6.66
C ILE A 150 -14.57 11.81 -8.15
N LEU A 151 -13.64 12.63 -8.61
CA LEU A 151 -13.41 12.91 -10.03
C LEU A 151 -12.04 12.36 -10.38
N ILE A 152 -12.01 11.31 -11.20
CA ILE A 152 -10.76 10.75 -11.71
C ILE A 152 -10.41 11.52 -12.98
N ARG A 153 -9.21 12.11 -13.02
CA ARG A 153 -8.68 12.87 -14.16
C ARG A 153 -7.41 12.22 -14.66
N HIS A 154 -7.34 11.98 -15.96
CA HIS A 154 -6.15 11.40 -16.60
C HIS A 154 -6.11 11.81 -18.07
N ASN A 155 -4.98 12.38 -18.53
CA ASN A 155 -4.77 12.80 -19.92
C ASN A 155 -5.93 13.64 -20.51
N GLY A 156 -6.43 14.62 -19.76
CA GLY A 156 -7.53 15.51 -20.17
C GLY A 156 -8.94 14.87 -20.16
N ARG A 157 -9.04 13.57 -19.86
CA ARG A 157 -10.33 12.88 -19.65
C ARG A 157 -10.72 12.92 -18.18
N GLU A 158 -12.02 12.97 -17.93
CA GLU A 158 -12.56 12.98 -16.57
C GLU A 158 -13.73 12.00 -16.43
N VAL A 159 -13.80 11.30 -15.29
CA VAL A 159 -14.95 10.48 -14.93
C VAL A 159 -15.31 10.67 -13.47
N ARG A 160 -16.59 10.89 -13.20
CA ARG A 160 -17.13 10.95 -11.84
C ARG A 160 -17.46 9.54 -11.36
N GLN A 161 -17.02 9.21 -10.15
CA GLN A 161 -17.28 7.92 -9.52
C GLN A 161 -17.80 8.10 -8.10
N ALA A 162 -18.79 7.30 -7.75
CA ALA A 162 -19.26 7.20 -6.37
C ALA A 162 -18.56 5.99 -5.72
N ILE A 163 -17.89 6.22 -4.60
CA ILE A 163 -17.28 5.18 -3.78
C ILE A 163 -18.18 5.00 -2.56
N PRO A 164 -18.87 3.84 -2.43
CA PRO A 164 -19.74 3.56 -1.29
C PRO A 164 -19.05 3.76 0.06
N ALA A 165 -19.86 3.94 1.11
CA ALA A 165 -19.35 3.98 2.49
C ALA A 165 -18.53 2.73 2.82
N ARG A 166 -17.45 2.90 3.61
CA ARG A 166 -16.60 1.80 4.11
C ARG A 166 -16.19 0.79 3.03
N SER A 167 -15.69 1.29 1.89
CA SER A 167 -15.36 0.44 0.75
C SER A 167 -14.01 0.78 0.12
N LEU A 168 -13.40 -0.25 -0.45
CA LEU A 168 -12.23 -0.16 -1.34
C LEU A 168 -12.71 -0.43 -2.77
N ALA A 169 -12.28 0.40 -3.71
CA ALA A 169 -12.58 0.25 -5.13
C ALA A 169 -11.28 0.17 -5.94
N THR A 170 -11.26 -0.72 -6.94
CA THR A 170 -10.18 -0.80 -7.93
C THR A 170 -10.72 -0.38 -9.28
N PHE A 171 -10.12 0.67 -9.85
CA PHE A 171 -10.42 1.14 -11.20
C PHE A 171 -9.24 0.80 -12.11
N SER A 172 -9.52 0.42 -13.36
CA SER A 172 -8.47 0.14 -14.34
C SER A 172 -8.91 0.59 -15.73
N TRP A 173 -8.03 1.30 -16.45
CA TRP A 173 -8.27 1.79 -17.80
C TRP A 173 -6.97 1.84 -18.61
N PRO A 174 -7.01 1.79 -19.96
CA PRO A 174 -5.82 2.02 -20.80
C PRO A 174 -5.22 3.40 -20.55
N ARG A 175 -3.90 3.54 -20.63
CA ARG A 175 -3.18 4.80 -20.38
C ARG A 175 -3.56 5.94 -21.33
#